data_AF-A0A7K2BR26-F1
#
_entry.id   AF-A0A7K2BR26-F1
#
_cell.length_a   1.000
_cell.length_b   1.000
_cell.length_c   1.000
_cell.angle_alpha   90.00
_cell.angle_beta   90.00
_cell.angle_gamma   90.00
#
_symmetry.space_group_name_H-M   'P 1'
#
loop_
_entity.id
_entity.type
_entity.pdbx_description
1 polymer ?
#
loop_
_entity_poly.entity_id
_entity_poly.type
_entity_poly.pdbx_seq_one_letter_code
_entity_poly.pdbx_strand_id
1 'polypeptide(L)'
;MGPSGAERHLHGDRGARARHARAAAPQVREDRRGRAPHGVEPRRVLGDRGGALVDQLRSAVLGRRAAGDGHRTEVPVLADAGDGGGHDPARRPPLGRRQGAAHSPGGAGLDPGSGQAGTHPRGAAPPHGQRRRDPLRRSRRGPMNGEAGTPPPLADDPDQMDQAVERAARATGLRGFQVVHDYWLIRALHAAASAAPADGVFRAGLSTKDIKRGLQEEDAPPSSRWAFSGGTSLSAGWEISPRFSEDLDISLFTVEGAAQSALRRARRRLCHGAADAVGGEIKTFDGARIMQSTVTLPSGPSFAIDCAVEEPGGEHLILRHTVRSIIARHSPDPDRLCADFPEVGGFTVPMVDPAYIAVNKLDAMHRRAATGDLKGLRARFRDIFDLCHIARSVHAEPTREAVPALWRRMNLGYGPRVERPAGGYGTSPAFDAGTPAGRALGDAYQAGVGGLASGQAPPFEEALAAARSLDLE
;
A
#
# COMPACT_ATOMS: atom_id res chain seq x y z
N MET A 1 25.56 72.94 25.08
CA MET A 1 25.12 73.44 23.76
C MET A 1 24.57 72.25 22.98
N GLY A 2 23.26 72.20 22.74
CA GLY A 2 22.69 71.40 21.65
C GLY A 2 22.87 72.13 20.30
N PRO A 3 22.13 71.81 19.21
CA PRO A 3 20.95 70.93 19.18
C PRO A 3 20.75 70.06 17.89
N SER A 4 19.63 69.31 17.89
CA SER A 4 18.64 69.17 16.79
C SER A 4 18.86 68.13 15.67
N GLY A 5 17.88 67.22 15.57
CA GLY A 5 17.60 66.43 14.36
C GLY A 5 16.49 65.40 14.62
N ALA A 6 15.23 65.84 14.56
CA ALA A 6 14.03 65.02 14.74
C ALA A 6 13.52 64.51 13.39
N GLU A 7 13.03 63.28 13.31
CA GLU A 7 12.04 62.87 12.32
C GLU A 7 11.10 61.80 12.89
N ARG A 8 9.81 62.09 12.81
CA ARG A 8 8.67 61.25 13.20
C ARG A 8 8.08 60.67 11.93
N HIS A 9 7.71 59.39 11.89
CA HIS A 9 6.59 58.94 11.06
C HIS A 9 5.84 57.73 11.65
N LEU A 10 4.65 58.04 12.17
CA LEU A 10 3.34 57.39 11.99
C LEU A 10 3.25 55.86 12.01
N HIS A 11 2.78 55.32 13.14
CA HIS A 11 2.11 54.03 13.24
C HIS A 11 0.69 54.09 12.64
N GLY A 12 0.46 53.29 11.60
CA GLY A 12 -0.87 53.01 11.05
C GLY A 12 -1.30 51.60 11.40
N ASP A 13 -2.22 51.51 12.35
CA ASP A 13 -2.94 50.33 12.82
C ASP A 13 -3.95 49.84 11.76
N ARG A 14 -3.93 48.55 11.39
CA ARG A 14 -5.01 47.90 10.62
C ARG A 14 -5.21 46.44 11.02
N GLY A 15 -6.28 46.25 11.79
CA GLY A 15 -6.79 44.97 12.27
C GLY A 15 -7.24 44.01 11.17
N ALA A 16 -7.10 42.73 11.53
CA ALA A 16 -7.54 41.56 10.79
C ALA A 16 -9.08 41.52 10.66
N ARG A 17 -9.57 41.32 9.42
CA ARG A 17 -10.95 40.92 9.14
C ARG A 17 -10.97 39.51 8.58
N ALA A 18 -11.40 38.56 9.39
CA ALA A 18 -11.73 37.21 8.97
C ALA A 18 -13.03 37.21 8.16
N ARG A 19 -13.01 36.63 6.94
CA ARG A 19 -14.20 36.40 6.11
C ARG A 19 -14.56 34.92 6.21
N HIS A 20 -15.72 34.61 6.79
CA HIS A 20 -16.28 33.26 6.79
C HIS A 20 -16.98 32.97 5.45
N ALA A 21 -16.55 31.90 4.80
CA ALA A 21 -17.20 31.31 3.63
C ALA A 21 -18.43 30.49 4.06
N ARG A 22 -19.55 30.71 3.36
CA ARG A 22 -20.79 29.94 3.44
C ARG A 22 -20.62 28.58 2.77
N ALA A 23 -21.06 27.50 3.42
CA ALA A 23 -21.27 26.21 2.79
C ALA A 23 -22.72 25.75 2.99
N ALA A 24 -23.34 25.28 1.91
CA ALA A 24 -24.73 24.86 1.82
C ALA A 24 -24.94 23.43 2.36
N ALA A 25 -26.09 23.20 2.98
CA ALA A 25 -26.53 21.88 3.46
C ALA A 25 -27.08 21.02 2.31
N PRO A 26 -26.86 19.68 2.31
CA PRO A 26 -27.57 18.75 1.44
C PRO A 26 -28.87 18.25 2.10
N GLN A 27 -29.92 18.13 1.28
CA GLN A 27 -31.20 17.52 1.63
C GLN A 27 -31.07 15.99 1.71
N VAL A 28 -31.51 15.40 2.83
CA VAL A 28 -31.68 13.94 2.97
C VAL A 28 -33.15 13.62 2.73
N ARG A 29 -33.42 12.83 1.69
CA ARG A 29 -34.73 12.21 1.42
C ARG A 29 -34.84 10.92 2.25
N GLU A 30 -36.00 10.74 2.88
CA GLU A 30 -36.41 9.51 3.56
C GLU A 30 -36.55 8.35 2.58
N ASP A 31 -35.97 7.20 2.93
CA ASP A 31 -36.11 5.95 2.19
C ASP A 31 -37.22 5.09 2.81
N ARG A 32 -38.24 4.78 2.00
CA ARG A 32 -39.31 3.84 2.31
C ARG A 32 -38.90 2.43 1.91
N ARG A 33 -39.20 1.50 2.82
CA ARG A 33 -39.10 0.04 2.70
C ARG A 33 -39.73 -0.50 1.40
N GLY A 34 -39.13 -1.55 0.81
CA GLY A 34 -39.89 -2.54 0.05
C GLY A 34 -39.15 -3.39 -0.99
N ARG A 35 -39.10 -4.71 -0.72
CA ARG A 35 -39.10 -5.86 -1.65
C ARG A 35 -37.87 -6.19 -2.52
N ALA A 36 -37.37 -7.41 -2.32
CA ALA A 36 -36.58 -8.19 -3.28
C ALA A 36 -37.48 -8.72 -4.43
N PRO A 37 -36.91 -8.94 -5.63
CA PRO A 37 -36.85 -10.32 -6.13
C PRO A 37 -35.61 -10.72 -6.98
N HIS A 38 -35.37 -12.04 -6.98
CA HIS A 38 -34.88 -12.93 -8.04
C HIS A 38 -33.56 -12.65 -8.80
N GLY A 39 -32.54 -13.44 -8.44
CA GLY A 39 -31.99 -14.54 -9.28
C GLY A 39 -31.46 -14.20 -10.68
N VAL A 40 -30.13 -14.09 -10.80
CA VAL A 40 -29.39 -14.32 -12.06
C VAL A 40 -28.08 -15.05 -11.72
N GLU A 41 -27.91 -16.27 -12.23
CA GLU A 41 -26.65 -17.02 -12.19
C GLU A 41 -25.62 -16.42 -13.16
N PRO A 42 -24.34 -16.29 -12.76
CA PRO A 42 -23.25 -16.11 -13.72
C PRO A 42 -22.72 -17.46 -14.20
N ARG A 43 -22.77 -17.63 -15.53
CA ARG A 43 -22.12 -18.72 -16.28
C ARG A 43 -20.62 -18.83 -15.92
N ARG A 44 -20.22 -20.02 -15.46
CA ARG A 44 -18.82 -20.45 -15.41
C ARG A 44 -18.31 -20.76 -16.82
N VAL A 45 -17.24 -20.09 -17.23
CA VAL A 45 -16.32 -20.58 -18.25
C VAL A 45 -14.93 -20.48 -17.63
N LEU A 46 -14.41 -21.60 -17.15
CA LEU A 46 -13.03 -21.76 -16.70
C LEU A 46 -12.52 -23.10 -17.24
N GLY A 47 -11.45 -23.01 -18.02
CA GLY A 47 -10.70 -24.16 -18.52
C GLY A 47 -9.86 -24.77 -17.40
N ASP A 48 -9.86 -26.10 -17.38
CA ASP A 48 -9.52 -26.97 -16.25
C ASP A 48 -8.01 -27.25 -16.11
N ARG A 49 -7.14 -26.24 -16.21
CA ARG A 49 -5.67 -26.47 -16.29
C ARG A 49 -4.80 -25.86 -15.19
N GLY A 50 -5.37 -25.17 -14.21
CA GLY A 50 -4.62 -24.56 -13.09
C GLY A 50 -4.42 -25.44 -11.84
N GLY A 51 -5.15 -26.56 -11.71
CA GLY A 51 -5.15 -27.39 -10.49
C GLY A 51 -3.93 -28.31 -10.34
N ALA A 52 -3.36 -28.79 -11.45
CA ALA A 52 -2.32 -29.83 -11.42
C ALA A 52 -0.99 -29.37 -10.77
N LEU A 53 -0.65 -28.09 -10.88
CA LEU A 53 0.61 -27.53 -10.37
C LEU A 53 0.66 -27.55 -8.82
N VAL A 54 -0.47 -27.34 -8.15
CA VAL A 54 -0.52 -27.29 -6.69
C VAL A 54 -0.73 -28.65 -6.05
N ASP A 55 -1.38 -29.58 -6.76
CA ASP A 55 -1.44 -30.98 -6.34
C ASP A 55 -0.07 -31.67 -6.49
N GLN A 56 0.76 -31.29 -7.47
CA GLN A 56 2.16 -31.73 -7.57
C GLN A 56 3.03 -31.17 -6.44
N LEU A 57 2.90 -29.88 -6.09
CA LEU A 57 3.62 -29.29 -4.96
C LEU A 57 3.19 -29.87 -3.60
N ARG A 58 1.90 -30.20 -3.41
CA ARG A 58 1.45 -30.95 -2.23
C ARG A 58 1.98 -32.39 -2.19
N SER A 59 2.01 -33.07 -3.33
CA SER A 59 2.49 -34.46 -3.42
C SER A 59 4.00 -34.58 -3.22
N ALA A 60 4.80 -33.61 -3.66
CA ALA A 60 6.25 -33.59 -3.46
C ALA A 60 6.64 -33.34 -1.98
N VAL A 61 5.84 -32.59 -1.23
CA VAL A 61 6.05 -32.31 0.20
C VAL A 61 5.59 -33.48 1.09
N LEU A 62 4.52 -34.18 0.70
CA LEU A 62 4.00 -35.33 1.46
C LEU A 62 4.66 -36.66 1.08
N GLY A 63 5.19 -36.80 -0.14
CA GLY A 63 5.81 -38.03 -0.65
C GLY A 63 7.18 -38.39 -0.05
N ARG A 64 7.85 -37.45 0.65
CA ARG A 64 9.16 -37.73 1.30
C ARG A 64 9.07 -38.29 2.72
N ARG A 65 7.86 -38.58 3.24
CA ARG A 65 7.67 -39.25 4.54
C ARG A 65 7.43 -40.77 4.45
N ALA A 66 7.42 -41.35 3.25
CA ALA A 66 7.16 -42.78 3.04
C ALA A 66 8.28 -43.46 2.25
N ALA A 67 9.53 -43.36 2.72
CA ALA A 67 10.60 -44.29 2.35
C ALA A 67 11.64 -44.26 3.48
N GLY A 68 11.53 -45.23 4.39
CA GLY A 68 12.44 -45.40 5.51
C GLY A 68 13.62 -46.32 5.16
N ASP A 69 14.73 -46.08 5.82
CA ASP A 69 15.73 -47.01 6.35
C ASP A 69 16.65 -46.14 7.22
N GLY A 70 17.00 -46.38 8.48
CA GLY A 70 16.95 -47.58 9.29
C GLY A 70 18.18 -47.54 10.21
N HIS A 71 18.19 -46.71 11.27
CA HIS A 71 19.13 -46.88 12.38
C HIS A 71 18.54 -46.36 13.69
N ARG A 72 18.35 -47.31 14.63
CA ARG A 72 17.93 -47.09 16.01
C ARG A 72 19.13 -46.62 16.84
N THR A 73 18.96 -45.54 17.58
CA THR A 73 19.68 -45.28 18.83
C THR A 73 18.65 -44.81 19.85
N GLU A 74 18.52 -45.57 20.94
CA GLU A 74 17.60 -45.33 22.05
C GLU A 74 18.12 -44.23 22.97
N VAL A 75 17.29 -43.24 23.30
CA VAL A 75 17.41 -42.34 24.48
C VAL A 75 15.98 -41.95 24.91
N PRO A 76 15.68 -41.83 26.23
CA PRO A 76 14.36 -42.15 26.75
C PRO A 76 13.35 -41.00 26.77
N VAL A 77 12.10 -41.45 26.85
CA VAL A 77 10.84 -40.75 27.03
C VAL A 77 10.86 -39.78 28.22
N LEU A 78 10.44 -38.54 27.97
CA LEU A 78 9.91 -37.63 28.99
C LEU A 78 8.56 -37.10 28.51
N ALA A 79 7.60 -37.12 29.44
CA ALA A 79 6.18 -37.06 29.22
C ALA A 79 5.65 -35.68 28.75
N ASP A 80 4.74 -35.76 27.78
CA ASP A 80 3.39 -35.19 27.78
C ASP A 80 3.13 -33.86 28.50
N ALA A 81 2.82 -32.82 27.72
CA ALA A 81 1.81 -31.82 28.06
C ALA A 81 1.45 -30.96 26.83
N GLY A 82 0.16 -30.94 26.48
CA GLY A 82 -0.49 -29.71 26.03
C GLY A 82 -0.82 -29.61 24.55
N ASP A 83 -1.98 -30.17 24.21
CA ASP A 83 -2.80 -29.85 23.05
C ASP A 83 -2.93 -28.32 22.85
N GLY A 84 -2.46 -27.83 21.70
CA GLY A 84 -2.43 -26.41 21.34
C GLY A 84 -3.05 -26.21 19.96
N GLY A 85 -4.34 -25.86 19.95
CA GLY A 85 -5.11 -25.60 18.75
C GLY A 85 -4.47 -24.57 17.82
N GLY A 86 -4.39 -24.92 16.53
CA GLY A 86 -3.87 -24.06 15.47
C GLY A 86 -4.70 -22.79 15.32
N HIS A 87 -4.09 -21.64 15.62
CA HIS A 87 -4.60 -20.32 15.27
C HIS A 87 -3.85 -19.75 14.07
N ASP A 88 -4.61 -19.43 13.03
CA ASP A 88 -4.19 -18.66 11.85
C ASP A 88 -4.01 -17.17 12.23
N PRO A 89 -2.78 -16.62 12.24
CA PRO A 89 -2.52 -15.26 12.68
C PRO A 89 -2.36 -14.30 11.49
N ALA A 90 -3.41 -14.06 10.69
CA ALA A 90 -3.29 -13.11 9.57
C ALA A 90 -4.53 -12.24 9.25
N ARG A 91 -5.47 -12.04 10.19
CA ARG A 91 -6.61 -11.12 9.96
C ARG A 91 -6.50 -9.86 10.81
N ARG A 92 -6.18 -8.73 10.16
CA ARG A 92 -6.40 -7.38 10.73
C ARG A 92 -7.91 -7.16 10.95
N PRO A 93 -8.36 -6.63 12.10
CA PRO A 93 -9.76 -6.28 12.29
C PRO A 93 -10.10 -4.96 11.57
N PRO A 94 -11.34 -4.79 11.08
CA PRO A 94 -11.80 -3.52 10.52
C PRO A 94 -11.94 -2.44 11.61
N LEU A 95 -11.57 -1.21 11.28
CA LEU A 95 -11.66 -0.03 12.16
C LEU A 95 -13.12 0.22 12.58
N GLY A 96 -13.38 0.22 13.89
CA GLY A 96 -14.71 0.33 14.48
C GLY A 96 -15.36 1.72 14.35
N ARG A 97 -16.68 1.71 14.08
CA ARG A 97 -17.57 2.89 14.15
C ARG A 97 -17.75 3.35 15.60
N ARG A 98 -17.58 4.65 15.87
CA ARG A 98 -18.00 5.29 17.14
C ARG A 98 -19.47 5.71 17.07
N GLN A 99 -20.27 5.24 18.03
CA GLN A 99 -21.58 5.79 18.39
C GLN A 99 -21.36 6.91 19.42
N GLY A 100 -21.98 8.08 19.19
CA GLY A 100 -21.96 9.22 20.12
C GLY A 100 -23.19 9.23 21.02
N ALA A 101 -22.95 9.37 22.32
CA ALA A 101 -23.95 9.47 23.37
C ALA A 101 -24.56 10.88 23.48
N ALA A 102 -25.80 10.93 23.94
CA ALA A 102 -26.65 12.09 24.09
C ALA A 102 -26.43 12.85 25.41
N HIS A 103 -26.68 14.17 25.41
CA HIS A 103 -27.29 14.90 26.52
C HIS A 103 -27.98 16.19 26.01
N SER A 104 -29.21 16.41 26.49
CA SER A 104 -30.08 17.60 26.36
C SER A 104 -29.80 18.60 27.53
N PRO A 105 -30.56 19.70 27.80
CA PRO A 105 -31.73 20.28 27.11
C PRO A 105 -31.74 21.83 27.00
N GLY A 106 -32.74 22.41 26.31
CA GLY A 106 -33.19 23.78 26.60
C GLY A 106 -33.91 24.56 25.48
N GLY A 107 -35.25 24.65 25.56
CA GLY A 107 -36.01 25.92 25.56
C GLY A 107 -36.48 26.58 24.24
N ALA A 108 -37.83 26.66 24.11
CA ALA A 108 -38.68 27.67 23.42
C ALA A 108 -38.52 27.86 21.89
N GLY A 109 -39.54 28.05 21.03
CA GLY A 109 -40.97 28.33 21.12
C GLY A 109 -41.37 29.29 19.98
N LEU A 110 -42.55 29.10 19.35
CA LEU A 110 -43.23 29.97 18.35
C LEU A 110 -42.68 29.93 16.89
N ASP A 111 -43.41 29.98 15.76
CA ASP A 111 -44.81 29.84 15.30
C ASP A 111 -44.75 29.81 13.71
N PRO A 112 -45.84 29.75 12.91
CA PRO A 112 -45.85 29.11 11.58
C PRO A 112 -46.10 30.05 10.37
N GLY A 113 -45.97 29.52 9.15
CA GLY A 113 -46.49 30.13 7.92
C GLY A 113 -45.93 29.40 6.68
N SER A 114 -46.68 28.51 6.03
CA SER A 114 -47.73 28.75 5.03
C SER A 114 -47.22 29.32 3.69
N GLY A 115 -47.59 28.65 2.59
CA GLY A 115 -47.74 29.33 1.29
C GLY A 115 -46.97 28.80 0.08
N GLN A 116 -47.67 27.97 -0.71
CA GLN A 116 -47.83 28.07 -2.19
C GLN A 116 -46.69 27.49 -3.06
N ALA A 117 -46.86 26.36 -3.74
CA ALA A 117 -47.79 26.02 -4.84
C ALA A 117 -47.57 26.87 -6.10
N GLY A 118 -46.74 26.37 -7.01
CA GLY A 118 -46.54 26.88 -8.37
C GLY A 118 -46.34 25.73 -9.34
N THR A 119 -47.39 25.39 -10.08
CA THR A 119 -47.45 24.39 -11.15
C THR A 119 -46.97 25.00 -12.46
N HIS A 120 -46.04 24.33 -13.17
CA HIS A 120 -45.75 24.60 -14.58
C HIS A 120 -45.94 23.35 -15.45
N PRO A 121 -46.46 23.50 -16.69
CA PRO A 121 -46.93 22.41 -17.53
C PRO A 121 -45.82 21.70 -18.32
N ARG A 122 -46.08 20.41 -18.59
CA ARG A 122 -45.25 19.47 -19.35
C ARG A 122 -45.30 19.78 -20.85
N GLY A 123 -44.13 19.99 -21.47
CA GLY A 123 -43.93 19.93 -22.91
C GLY A 123 -43.55 18.53 -23.37
N ALA A 124 -44.21 18.04 -24.41
CA ALA A 124 -44.04 16.71 -25.00
C ALA A 124 -42.75 16.58 -25.83
N ALA A 125 -42.11 15.41 -25.76
CA ALA A 125 -40.95 15.03 -26.56
C ALA A 125 -41.34 14.14 -27.76
N PRO A 126 -40.65 14.21 -28.91
CA PRO A 126 -40.91 13.35 -30.07
C PRO A 126 -40.17 12.00 -29.98
N PRO A 127 -40.62 10.97 -30.74
CA PRO A 127 -40.17 9.59 -30.57
C PRO A 127 -38.83 9.28 -31.28
N HIS A 128 -38.05 8.41 -30.64
CA HIS A 128 -36.79 7.87 -31.14
C HIS A 128 -36.98 6.92 -32.34
N GLY A 129 -36.31 7.21 -33.45
CA GLY A 129 -36.14 6.29 -34.58
C GLY A 129 -35.08 5.22 -34.28
N GLN A 130 -35.48 3.95 -34.36
CA GLN A 130 -34.58 2.80 -34.28
C GLN A 130 -33.77 2.66 -35.59
N ARG A 131 -32.45 2.90 -35.54
CA ARG A 131 -31.53 2.53 -36.62
C ARG A 131 -31.12 1.07 -36.45
N ARG A 132 -31.57 0.21 -37.37
CA ARG A 132 -31.09 -1.17 -37.54
C ARG A 132 -29.60 -1.14 -37.87
N ARG A 133 -28.78 -1.84 -37.08
CA ARG A 133 -27.36 -2.10 -37.38
C ARG A 133 -27.24 -3.40 -38.17
N ASP A 134 -26.55 -3.31 -39.29
CA ASP A 134 -26.28 -4.38 -40.24
C ASP A 134 -25.15 -5.29 -39.70
N PRO A 135 -25.35 -6.62 -39.49
CA PRO A 135 -24.36 -7.48 -38.82
C PRO A 135 -23.26 -8.04 -39.74
N LEU A 136 -23.20 -7.67 -41.02
CA LEU A 136 -22.32 -8.33 -41.99
C LEU A 136 -21.36 -7.35 -42.67
N ARG A 137 -20.43 -6.77 -41.89
CA ARG A 137 -19.22 -6.14 -42.44
C ARG A 137 -17.98 -6.65 -41.73
N ARG A 138 -17.67 -7.94 -41.93
CA ARG A 138 -16.35 -8.50 -41.63
C ARG A 138 -15.34 -7.91 -42.61
N SER A 139 -14.67 -6.85 -42.17
CA SER A 139 -13.50 -6.30 -42.84
C SER A 139 -12.40 -7.37 -42.85
N ARG A 140 -11.93 -7.69 -44.06
CA ARG A 140 -10.66 -8.39 -44.29
C ARG A 140 -9.56 -7.49 -43.76
N ARG A 141 -9.05 -7.78 -42.56
CA ARG A 141 -7.77 -7.23 -42.09
C ARG A 141 -6.67 -7.81 -42.97
N GLY A 142 -5.95 -6.93 -43.66
CA GLY A 142 -4.70 -7.28 -44.34
C GLY A 142 -3.62 -7.70 -43.33
N PRO A 143 -2.48 -8.24 -43.80
CA PRO A 143 -1.39 -8.69 -42.96
C PRO A 143 -0.90 -7.51 -42.09
N MET A 144 -1.15 -7.60 -40.78
CA MET A 144 -0.66 -6.62 -39.83
C MET A 144 0.85 -6.79 -39.72
N ASN A 145 1.59 -5.69 -39.89
CA ASN A 145 2.98 -5.60 -39.46
C ASN A 145 3.05 -6.17 -38.03
N GLY A 146 3.88 -7.19 -37.83
CA GLY A 146 3.94 -7.92 -36.57
C GLY A 146 4.35 -6.99 -35.44
N GLU A 147 3.36 -6.43 -34.73
CA GLU A 147 3.57 -5.92 -33.39
C GLU A 147 4.20 -7.07 -32.61
N ALA A 148 5.45 -6.91 -32.20
CA ALA A 148 6.10 -7.86 -31.31
C ALA A 148 5.19 -8.00 -30.09
N GLY A 149 4.51 -9.14 -29.99
CA GLY A 149 3.58 -9.38 -28.89
C GLY A 149 4.32 -9.25 -27.57
N THR A 150 3.64 -8.73 -26.55
CA THR A 150 4.17 -8.76 -25.17
C THR A 150 4.59 -10.19 -24.85
N PRO A 151 5.81 -10.44 -24.36
CA PRO A 151 6.24 -11.78 -23.99
C PRO A 151 5.25 -12.37 -22.98
N PRO A 152 5.00 -13.70 -23.04
CA PRO A 152 4.14 -14.35 -22.06
C PRO A 152 4.77 -14.23 -20.67
N PRO A 153 3.97 -14.06 -19.60
CA PRO A 153 4.47 -14.05 -18.24
C PRO A 153 5.25 -15.32 -17.87
N LEU A 154 6.23 -15.23 -16.96
CA LEU A 154 6.98 -16.38 -16.46
C LEU A 154 6.06 -17.46 -15.87
N ALA A 155 4.96 -17.07 -15.24
CA ALA A 155 3.96 -18.01 -14.70
C ALA A 155 3.23 -18.84 -15.77
N ASP A 156 3.33 -18.48 -17.05
CA ASP A 156 2.76 -19.25 -18.16
C ASP A 156 3.71 -20.38 -18.62
N ASP A 157 4.96 -20.42 -18.12
CA ASP A 157 5.92 -21.52 -18.27
C ASP A 157 6.23 -22.14 -16.88
N PRO A 158 5.45 -23.17 -16.45
CA PRO A 158 5.60 -23.75 -15.12
C PRO A 158 6.98 -24.37 -14.86
N ASP A 159 7.59 -25.00 -15.86
CA ASP A 159 8.89 -25.65 -15.72
C ASP A 159 9.99 -24.61 -15.48
N GLN A 160 9.95 -23.50 -16.21
CA GLN A 160 10.89 -22.40 -16.02
C GLN A 160 10.65 -21.68 -14.68
N MET A 161 9.39 -21.46 -14.30
CA MET A 161 9.02 -20.88 -13.01
C MET A 161 9.53 -21.74 -11.84
N ASP A 162 9.32 -23.05 -11.88
CA ASP A 162 9.74 -23.96 -10.81
C ASP A 162 11.27 -23.99 -10.65
N GLN A 163 12.01 -24.04 -11.76
CA GLN A 163 13.48 -23.97 -11.73
C GLN A 163 13.99 -22.64 -11.17
N ALA A 164 13.33 -21.54 -11.53
CA ALA A 164 13.68 -20.21 -11.05
C ALA A 164 13.40 -20.07 -9.55
N VAL A 165 12.24 -20.56 -9.09
CA VAL A 165 11.85 -20.58 -7.68
C VAL A 165 12.78 -21.45 -6.84
N GLU A 166 13.10 -22.67 -7.29
CA GLU A 166 13.99 -23.56 -6.55
C GLU A 166 15.39 -22.94 -6.37
N ARG A 167 15.93 -22.34 -7.44
CA ARG A 167 17.22 -21.67 -7.41
C ARG A 167 17.23 -20.51 -6.42
N ALA A 168 16.24 -19.62 -6.51
CA ALA A 168 16.11 -18.48 -5.62
C ALA A 168 15.88 -18.89 -4.16
N ALA A 169 15.06 -19.91 -3.90
CA ALA A 169 14.82 -20.46 -2.58
C ALA A 169 16.11 -21.02 -1.97
N ARG A 170 16.88 -21.78 -2.76
CA ARG A 170 18.19 -22.32 -2.34
C ARG A 170 19.20 -21.22 -2.04
N ALA A 171 19.26 -20.18 -2.87
CA ALA A 171 20.22 -19.08 -2.71
C ALA A 171 19.93 -18.20 -1.48
N THR A 172 18.65 -18.03 -1.13
CA THR A 172 18.22 -17.13 -0.05
C THR A 172 17.91 -17.84 1.27
N GLY A 173 17.70 -19.15 1.23
CA GLY A 173 17.15 -19.92 2.36
C GLY A 173 15.65 -19.70 2.59
N LEU A 174 14.98 -18.92 1.73
CA LEU A 174 13.53 -18.72 1.81
C LEU A 174 12.77 -19.95 1.34
N ARG A 175 11.52 -20.10 1.81
CA ARG A 175 10.64 -21.16 1.33
C ARG A 175 10.17 -20.83 -0.09
N GLY A 176 10.00 -21.84 -0.94
CA GLY A 176 9.58 -21.65 -2.33
C GLY A 176 8.31 -20.80 -2.48
N PHE A 177 7.32 -20.96 -1.59
CA PHE A 177 6.10 -20.14 -1.64
C PHE A 177 6.35 -18.65 -1.36
N GLN A 178 7.39 -18.30 -0.58
CA GLN A 178 7.76 -16.89 -0.33
C GLN A 178 8.38 -16.26 -1.57
N VAL A 179 9.18 -17.04 -2.32
CA VAL A 179 9.75 -16.63 -3.60
C VAL A 179 8.65 -16.45 -4.66
N VAL A 180 7.70 -17.39 -4.75
CA VAL A 180 6.52 -17.27 -5.62
C VAL A 180 5.71 -16.03 -5.25
N HIS A 181 5.51 -15.79 -3.96
CA HIS A 181 4.77 -14.61 -3.49
C HIS A 181 5.49 -13.31 -3.88
N ASP A 182 6.80 -13.20 -3.69
CA ASP A 182 7.59 -12.07 -4.17
C ASP A 182 7.41 -11.83 -5.69
N TYR A 183 7.46 -12.89 -6.51
CA TYR A 183 7.17 -12.79 -7.95
C TYR A 183 5.81 -12.11 -8.22
N TRP A 184 4.75 -12.54 -7.53
CA TRP A 184 3.42 -11.95 -7.74
C TRP A 184 3.33 -10.50 -7.28
N LEU A 185 4.04 -10.10 -6.22
CA LEU A 185 4.13 -8.71 -5.78
C LEU A 185 4.84 -7.83 -6.82
N ILE A 186 5.95 -8.31 -7.38
CA ILE A 186 6.71 -7.56 -8.38
C ILE A 186 5.96 -7.49 -9.71
N ARG A 187 5.27 -8.55 -10.11
CA ARG A 187 4.37 -8.52 -11.27
C ARG A 187 3.23 -7.52 -11.09
N ALA A 188 2.60 -7.48 -9.90
CA ALA A 188 1.57 -6.49 -9.59
C ALA A 188 2.12 -5.05 -9.65
N LEU A 189 3.33 -4.83 -9.12
CA LEU A 189 4.01 -3.55 -9.20
C LEU A 189 4.36 -3.15 -10.64
N HIS A 190 4.85 -4.08 -11.46
CA HIS A 190 5.12 -3.86 -12.88
C HIS A 190 3.86 -3.36 -13.59
N ALA A 191 2.72 -4.03 -13.36
CA ALA A 191 1.44 -3.62 -13.94
C ALA A 191 0.96 -2.26 -13.41
N ALA A 192 1.16 -1.97 -12.12
CA ALA A 192 0.89 -0.65 -11.56
C ALA A 192 1.72 0.44 -12.26
N ALA A 193 3.00 0.15 -12.51
CA ALA A 193 3.91 1.06 -13.20
C ALA A 193 3.52 1.27 -14.67
N SER A 194 3.15 0.20 -15.40
CA SER A 194 2.63 0.31 -16.77
C SER A 194 1.31 1.06 -16.84
N ALA A 195 0.47 0.95 -15.81
CA ALA A 195 -0.77 1.70 -15.71
C ALA A 195 -0.54 3.17 -15.35
N ALA A 196 0.58 3.52 -14.73
CA ALA A 196 0.86 4.90 -14.32
C ALA A 196 1.31 5.80 -15.49
N PRO A 197 1.18 7.13 -15.38
CA PRO A 197 1.83 8.06 -16.29
C PRO A 197 3.35 7.87 -16.28
N ALA A 198 4.00 8.01 -17.44
CA ALA A 198 5.44 7.80 -17.59
C ALA A 198 6.29 8.74 -16.72
N ASP A 199 5.84 9.99 -16.54
CA ASP A 199 6.46 10.99 -15.67
C ASP A 199 6.17 10.74 -14.17
N GLY A 200 5.32 9.76 -13.85
CA GLY A 200 4.88 9.45 -12.48
C GLY A 200 3.90 10.47 -11.89
N VAL A 201 3.38 11.39 -12.70
CA VAL A 201 2.51 12.48 -12.24
C VAL A 201 1.08 12.27 -12.71
N PHE A 202 0.18 12.02 -11.77
CA PHE A 202 -1.26 11.99 -12.05
C PHE A 202 -1.82 13.40 -12.11
N ARG A 203 -2.50 13.72 -13.20
CA ARG A 203 -3.08 15.05 -13.43
C ARG A 203 -4.56 15.10 -13.05
N ALA A 204 -5.02 16.29 -12.68
CA ALA A 204 -6.43 16.54 -12.48
C ALA A 204 -7.13 16.31 -13.82
N GLY A 205 -8.16 15.46 -13.86
CA GLY A 205 -8.88 15.21 -15.10
C GLY A 205 -9.47 16.51 -15.65
N LEU A 206 -9.45 16.67 -16.98
CA LEU A 206 -10.01 17.84 -17.65
C LEU A 206 -11.54 17.92 -17.50
N SER A 207 -12.08 19.13 -17.38
CA SER A 207 -13.52 19.31 -17.50
C SER A 207 -13.99 19.15 -18.95
N THR A 208 -15.28 18.91 -19.17
CA THR A 208 -15.84 18.89 -20.53
C THR A 208 -15.63 20.21 -21.28
N LYS A 209 -15.54 21.34 -20.57
CA LYS A 209 -15.24 22.64 -21.19
C LYS A 209 -13.80 22.72 -21.66
N ASP A 210 -12.86 22.16 -20.91
CA ASP A 210 -11.44 22.11 -21.25
C ASP A 210 -11.21 21.23 -22.48
N ILE A 211 -11.84 20.05 -22.51
CA ILE A 211 -11.81 19.15 -23.69
C ILE A 211 -12.40 19.86 -24.92
N LYS A 212 -13.53 20.57 -24.77
CA LYS A 212 -14.13 21.36 -25.87
C LYS A 212 -13.24 22.52 -26.35
N ARG A 213 -12.31 22.99 -25.51
CA ARG A 213 -11.29 23.99 -25.87
C ARG A 213 -10.04 23.37 -26.50
N GLY A 214 -10.00 22.04 -26.64
CA GLY A 214 -8.89 21.32 -27.25
C GLY A 214 -7.76 20.97 -26.29
N LEU A 215 -7.91 21.22 -24.98
CA LEU A 215 -6.91 20.84 -23.98
C LEU A 215 -6.77 19.32 -23.91
N GLN A 216 -5.52 18.87 -23.71
CA GLN A 216 -5.12 17.48 -23.55
C GLN A 216 -4.88 17.15 -22.06
N GLU A 217 -4.90 15.87 -21.69
CA GLU A 217 -4.73 15.46 -20.29
C GLU A 217 -3.39 15.94 -19.70
N GLU A 218 -2.36 16.06 -20.54
CA GLU A 218 -1.05 16.62 -20.20
C GLU A 218 -1.07 18.11 -19.81
N ASP A 219 -2.04 18.88 -20.32
CA ASP A 219 -2.23 20.29 -19.96
C ASP A 219 -2.87 20.47 -18.57
N ALA A 220 -3.45 19.39 -18.03
CA ALA A 220 -4.17 19.46 -16.79
C ALA A 220 -3.20 19.55 -15.59
N PRO A 221 -3.55 20.30 -14.53
CA PRO A 221 -2.65 20.56 -13.43
C PRO A 221 -2.32 19.25 -12.68
N PRO A 222 -1.11 19.10 -12.14
CA PRO A 222 -0.74 17.90 -11.38
C PRO A 222 -1.63 17.79 -10.13
N SER A 223 -2.03 16.56 -9.81
CA SER A 223 -2.88 16.25 -8.65
C SER A 223 -2.16 15.38 -7.63
N SER A 224 -1.32 14.45 -8.09
CA SER A 224 -0.52 13.61 -7.21
C SER A 224 0.67 13.02 -7.94
N ARG A 225 1.64 12.56 -7.15
CA ARG A 225 2.76 11.75 -7.61
C ARG A 225 2.69 10.40 -6.91
N TRP A 226 2.91 9.33 -7.65
CA TRP A 226 2.96 8.00 -7.05
C TRP A 226 4.40 7.59 -6.76
N ALA A 227 4.58 6.76 -5.74
CA ALA A 227 5.84 6.11 -5.44
C ALA A 227 5.60 4.75 -4.79
N PHE A 228 6.48 3.81 -5.08
CA PHE A 228 6.56 2.51 -4.41
C PHE A 228 7.23 2.67 -3.04
N SER A 229 6.61 2.12 -1.99
CA SER A 229 7.01 2.37 -0.61
C SER A 229 6.96 1.10 0.26
N GLY A 230 7.07 1.27 1.57
CA GLY A 230 6.88 0.20 2.54
C GLY A 230 8.03 -0.80 2.66
N GLY A 231 7.71 -2.01 3.10
CA GLY A 231 8.71 -3.06 3.32
C GLY A 231 9.25 -3.64 2.03
N THR A 232 8.39 -3.79 1.03
CA THR A 232 8.73 -4.42 -0.26
C THR A 232 9.64 -3.51 -1.08
N SER A 233 9.52 -2.18 -0.95
CA SER A 233 10.46 -1.25 -1.59
C SER A 233 11.86 -1.34 -0.99
N LEU A 234 11.97 -1.52 0.34
CA LEU A 234 13.25 -1.74 1.02
C LEU A 234 13.94 -3.03 0.55
N SER A 235 13.19 -4.09 0.25
CA SER A 235 13.75 -5.39 -0.14
C SER A 235 14.02 -5.52 -1.64
N ALA A 236 13.13 -5.01 -2.50
CA ALA A 236 13.15 -5.28 -3.94
C ALA A 236 13.71 -4.14 -4.80
N GLY A 237 13.73 -2.91 -4.29
CA GLY A 237 14.27 -1.76 -5.04
C GLY A 237 15.48 -1.12 -4.36
N TRP A 238 15.45 -0.96 -3.05
CA TRP A 238 16.60 -0.45 -2.29
C TRP A 238 17.62 -1.53 -1.93
N GLU A 239 17.20 -2.79 -1.91
CA GLU A 239 18.02 -3.94 -1.50
C GLU A 239 18.66 -3.76 -0.11
N ILE A 240 18.02 -2.99 0.77
CA ILE A 240 18.47 -2.72 2.15
C ILE A 240 18.04 -3.84 3.09
N SER A 241 16.79 -4.29 2.98
CA SER A 241 16.19 -5.24 3.92
C SER A 241 16.15 -6.66 3.34
N PRO A 242 16.97 -7.60 3.84
CA PRO A 242 17.03 -8.97 3.37
C PRO A 242 15.93 -9.80 4.05
N ARG A 243 14.68 -9.39 3.91
CA ARG A 243 13.53 -10.19 4.33
C ARG A 243 12.49 -10.24 3.23
N PHE A 244 11.71 -11.29 3.30
CA PHE A 244 10.46 -11.40 2.57
C PHE A 244 9.44 -10.37 3.09
N SER A 245 8.66 -9.79 2.19
CA SER A 245 7.58 -8.84 2.47
C SER A 245 6.30 -9.31 1.78
N GLU A 246 5.17 -9.17 2.47
CA GLU A 246 3.89 -9.78 2.06
C GLU A 246 2.95 -8.83 1.33
N ASP A 247 3.18 -7.52 1.47
CA ASP A 247 2.24 -6.49 1.01
C ASP A 247 2.91 -5.59 -0.03
N LEU A 248 2.12 -5.07 -0.97
CA LEU A 248 2.56 -4.05 -1.93
C LEU A 248 2.04 -2.68 -1.47
N ASP A 249 2.94 -1.83 -0.96
CA ASP A 249 2.63 -0.47 -0.54
C ASP A 249 2.91 0.54 -1.66
N ILE A 250 1.91 1.33 -2.01
CA ILE A 250 1.97 2.42 -2.99
C ILE A 250 1.54 3.72 -2.30
N SER A 251 2.39 4.74 -2.35
CA SER A 251 2.10 6.07 -1.82
C SER A 251 1.72 7.04 -2.93
N LEU A 252 0.63 7.77 -2.74
CA LEU A 252 0.21 8.91 -3.57
C LEU A 252 0.42 10.19 -2.80
N PHE A 253 1.48 10.92 -3.12
CA PHE A 253 1.77 12.24 -2.58
C PHE A 253 0.88 13.27 -3.25
N THR A 254 0.04 13.95 -2.47
CA THR A 254 -0.84 14.99 -3.00
C THR A 254 -0.07 16.21 -3.46
N VAL A 255 -0.61 16.91 -4.44
CA VAL A 255 -0.23 18.29 -4.74
C VAL A 255 -1.22 19.22 -4.06
N GLU A 256 -0.76 20.39 -3.60
CA GLU A 256 -1.64 21.39 -2.98
C GLU A 256 -2.82 21.72 -3.90
N GLY A 257 -4.03 21.72 -3.33
CA GLY A 257 -5.27 21.97 -4.09
C GLY A 257 -5.80 20.78 -4.91
N ALA A 258 -5.18 19.60 -4.85
CA ALA A 258 -5.65 18.43 -5.57
C ALA A 258 -7.08 18.00 -5.17
N ALA A 259 -7.94 17.83 -6.16
CA ALA A 259 -9.30 17.38 -5.94
C ALA A 259 -9.35 15.91 -5.48
N GLN A 260 -10.17 15.61 -4.47
CA GLN A 260 -10.36 14.25 -3.95
C GLN A 260 -10.79 13.25 -5.03
N SER A 261 -11.56 13.68 -6.02
CA SER A 261 -11.97 12.84 -7.15
C SER A 261 -10.78 12.44 -8.04
N ALA A 262 -9.77 13.31 -8.21
CA ALA A 262 -8.56 13.00 -8.96
C ALA A 262 -7.70 11.99 -8.20
N LEU A 263 -7.50 12.18 -6.89
CA LEU A 263 -6.78 11.24 -6.03
C LEU A 263 -7.42 9.86 -6.03
N ARG A 264 -8.76 9.79 -5.94
CA ARG A 264 -9.49 8.52 -6.01
C ARG A 264 -9.33 7.83 -7.36
N ARG A 265 -9.32 8.57 -8.47
CA ARG A 265 -9.07 8.00 -9.81
C ARG A 265 -7.63 7.45 -9.92
N ALA A 266 -6.64 8.20 -9.42
CA ALA A 266 -5.25 7.75 -9.38
C ALA A 266 -5.10 6.45 -8.57
N ARG A 267 -5.67 6.39 -7.36
CA ARG A 267 -5.67 5.17 -6.53
C ARG A 267 -6.28 3.98 -7.26
N ARG A 268 -7.47 4.17 -7.84
CA ARG A 268 -8.16 3.10 -8.58
C ARG A 268 -7.33 2.60 -9.76
N ARG A 269 -6.73 3.52 -10.51
CA ARG A 269 -5.88 3.18 -11.67
C ARG A 269 -4.68 2.32 -11.25
N LEU A 270 -4.01 2.69 -10.15
CA LEU A 270 -2.87 1.93 -9.63
C LEU A 270 -3.31 0.59 -9.02
N CYS A 271 -4.26 0.59 -8.07
CA CYS A 271 -4.71 -0.63 -7.40
C CYS A 271 -5.35 -1.63 -8.35
N HIS A 272 -6.25 -1.19 -9.23
CA HIS A 272 -6.88 -2.11 -10.19
C HIS A 272 -5.88 -2.57 -11.24
N GLY A 273 -5.04 -1.68 -11.78
CA GLY A 273 -4.00 -2.08 -12.73
C GLY A 273 -3.08 -3.16 -12.15
N ALA A 274 -2.69 -3.02 -10.89
CA ALA A 274 -1.89 -4.01 -10.18
C ALA A 274 -2.65 -5.33 -9.95
N ALA A 275 -3.90 -5.25 -9.50
CA ALA A 275 -4.70 -6.42 -9.13
C ALA A 275 -5.16 -7.22 -10.37
N ASP A 276 -5.56 -6.55 -11.44
CA ASP A 276 -6.04 -7.15 -12.69
C ASP A 276 -4.95 -8.01 -13.36
N ALA A 277 -3.69 -7.59 -13.26
CA ALA A 277 -2.56 -8.29 -13.86
C ALA A 277 -2.21 -9.64 -13.20
N VAL A 278 -2.69 -9.88 -11.99
CA VAL A 278 -2.42 -11.09 -11.20
C VAL A 278 -3.50 -12.15 -11.42
N GLY A 279 -4.72 -11.76 -11.82
CA GLY A 279 -5.80 -12.70 -12.15
C GLY A 279 -6.44 -13.42 -10.95
N GLY A 280 -6.28 -12.89 -9.73
CA GLY A 280 -6.86 -13.44 -8.50
C GLY A 280 -8.26 -12.90 -8.15
N GLU A 281 -8.88 -13.44 -7.09
CA GLU A 281 -10.08 -12.80 -6.50
C GLU A 281 -9.69 -11.49 -5.83
N ILE A 282 -10.33 -10.39 -6.23
CA ILE A 282 -10.03 -9.05 -5.72
C ILE A 282 -11.12 -8.60 -4.75
N LYS A 283 -10.73 -8.31 -3.51
CA LYS A 283 -11.58 -7.62 -2.53
C LYS A 283 -11.05 -6.23 -2.28
N THR A 284 -11.85 -5.22 -2.60
CA THR A 284 -11.44 -3.82 -2.48
C THR A 284 -12.13 -3.12 -1.32
N PHE A 285 -11.34 -2.52 -0.45
CA PHE A 285 -11.76 -1.53 0.52
C PHE A 285 -11.37 -0.13 0.01
N ASP A 286 -12.35 0.75 -0.24
CA ASP A 286 -12.15 2.12 -0.73
C ASP A 286 -12.44 3.11 0.41
N GLY A 287 -11.40 3.47 1.16
CA GLY A 287 -11.43 4.50 2.19
C GLY A 287 -11.09 5.89 1.65
N ALA A 288 -11.31 6.91 2.47
CA ALA A 288 -11.02 8.30 2.09
C ALA A 288 -9.54 8.51 1.71
N ARG A 289 -8.63 7.94 2.53
CA ARG A 289 -7.18 8.07 2.38
C ARG A 289 -6.47 6.80 1.91
N ILE A 290 -7.08 5.63 2.04
CA ILE A 290 -6.46 4.36 1.66
C ILE A 290 -7.41 3.57 0.78
N MET A 291 -6.86 2.97 -0.29
CA MET A 291 -7.52 1.93 -1.04
C MET A 291 -6.71 0.65 -0.88
N GLN A 292 -7.34 -0.41 -0.40
CA GLN A 292 -6.71 -1.71 -0.23
C GLN A 292 -7.38 -2.70 -1.15
N SER A 293 -6.60 -3.44 -1.94
CA SER A 293 -7.07 -4.57 -2.74
C SER A 293 -6.39 -5.82 -2.25
N THR A 294 -7.16 -6.76 -1.68
CA THR A 294 -6.66 -8.09 -1.36
C THR A 294 -6.79 -8.96 -2.60
N VAL A 295 -5.66 -9.51 -3.06
CA VAL A 295 -5.60 -10.43 -4.19
C VAL A 295 -5.39 -11.84 -3.65
N THR A 296 -6.30 -12.76 -3.99
CA THR A 296 -6.15 -14.18 -3.66
C THR A 296 -5.76 -14.94 -4.91
N LEU A 297 -4.56 -15.51 -4.91
CA LEU A 297 -4.06 -16.31 -6.03
C LEU A 297 -4.88 -17.61 -6.16
N PRO A 298 -5.14 -18.11 -7.38
CA PRO A 298 -6.00 -19.28 -7.62
C PRO A 298 -5.64 -20.52 -6.80
N SER A 299 -4.39 -20.65 -6.38
CA SER A 299 -3.86 -21.83 -5.72
C SER A 299 -2.88 -21.51 -4.59
N GLY A 300 -2.86 -20.25 -4.12
CA GLY A 300 -1.76 -19.71 -3.33
C GLY A 300 -2.16 -18.74 -2.22
N PRO A 301 -1.17 -18.07 -1.61
CA PRO A 301 -1.39 -17.07 -0.57
C PRO A 301 -2.16 -15.86 -1.11
N SER A 302 -2.84 -15.17 -0.20
CA SER A 302 -3.39 -13.84 -0.48
C SER A 302 -2.37 -12.77 -0.11
N PHE A 303 -2.42 -11.64 -0.80
CA PHE A 303 -1.64 -10.45 -0.46
C PHE A 303 -2.43 -9.17 -0.60
N ALA A 304 -1.99 -8.12 0.08
CA ALA A 304 -2.61 -6.82 -0.03
C ALA A 304 -1.83 -5.90 -0.96
N ILE A 305 -2.57 -5.13 -1.76
CA ILE A 305 -2.08 -3.98 -2.50
C ILE A 305 -2.70 -2.75 -1.85
N ASP A 306 -1.89 -2.02 -1.10
CA ASP A 306 -2.30 -0.84 -0.34
C ASP A 306 -1.86 0.42 -1.09
N CYS A 307 -2.82 1.25 -1.49
CA CYS A 307 -2.56 2.57 -2.06
C CYS A 307 -3.03 3.67 -1.10
N ALA A 308 -2.08 4.31 -0.44
CA ALA A 308 -2.29 5.34 0.57
C ALA A 308 -2.09 6.74 -0.02
N VAL A 309 -2.95 7.69 0.36
CA VAL A 309 -2.75 9.12 0.11
C VAL A 309 -1.94 9.72 1.23
N GLU A 310 -0.77 10.20 0.84
CA GLU A 310 0.18 10.86 1.72
C GLU A 310 0.16 12.37 1.48
N GLU A 311 0.39 13.11 2.56
CA GLU A 311 0.62 14.54 2.47
C GLU A 311 1.99 14.82 1.83
N PRO A 312 2.20 16.01 1.25
CA PRO A 312 3.43 16.33 0.56
C PRO A 312 4.61 16.33 1.55
N GLY A 313 5.51 15.36 1.43
CA GLY A 313 6.81 15.37 2.15
C GLY A 313 7.90 16.16 1.41
N GLY A 314 7.65 16.50 0.14
CA GLY A 314 8.60 17.12 -0.77
C GLY A 314 9.07 16.16 -1.87
N GLU A 315 9.37 16.73 -3.04
CA GLU A 315 9.73 15.94 -4.25
C GLU A 315 11.06 15.19 -4.10
N HIS A 316 11.96 15.72 -3.28
CA HIS A 316 13.27 15.11 -2.97
C HIS A 316 13.17 13.74 -2.29
N LEU A 317 11.98 13.32 -1.86
CA LEU A 317 11.73 12.03 -1.21
C LEU A 317 11.31 10.93 -2.19
N ILE A 318 11.20 11.26 -3.48
CA ILE A 318 10.85 10.31 -4.53
C ILE A 318 12.03 10.17 -5.47
N LEU A 319 12.65 8.99 -5.44
CA LEU A 319 13.83 8.65 -6.25
C LEU A 319 13.47 7.53 -7.22
N ARG A 320 14.11 7.47 -8.39
CA ARG A 320 13.83 6.43 -9.38
C ARG A 320 14.79 5.28 -9.20
N HIS A 321 14.25 4.08 -9.02
CA HIS A 321 15.04 2.86 -8.81
C HIS A 321 14.56 1.74 -9.72
N THR A 322 15.50 0.93 -10.17
CA THR A 322 15.22 -0.33 -10.85
C THR A 322 14.79 -1.36 -9.81
N VAL A 323 13.68 -2.04 -10.07
CA VAL A 323 13.15 -3.08 -9.18
C VAL A 323 13.45 -4.45 -9.79
N ARG A 324 13.78 -5.41 -8.92
CA ARG A 324 13.99 -6.82 -9.28
C ARG A 324 13.35 -7.74 -8.26
N SER A 325 12.66 -8.77 -8.74
CA SER A 325 12.22 -9.90 -7.89
C SER A 325 13.41 -10.67 -7.34
N ILE A 326 13.16 -11.48 -6.31
CA ILE A 326 14.11 -12.46 -5.78
C ILE A 326 14.52 -13.44 -6.88
N ILE A 327 13.58 -13.87 -7.73
CA ILE A 327 13.86 -14.72 -8.89
C ILE A 327 14.90 -14.07 -9.81
N ALA A 328 14.67 -12.81 -10.20
CA ALA A 328 15.59 -12.09 -11.07
C ALA A 328 16.97 -11.93 -10.43
N ARG A 329 17.05 -11.52 -9.16
CA ARG A 329 18.32 -11.29 -8.44
C ARG A 329 19.20 -12.54 -8.31
N HIS A 330 18.60 -13.72 -8.24
CA HIS A 330 19.32 -14.99 -8.10
C HIS A 330 19.34 -15.83 -9.39
N SER A 331 18.95 -15.23 -10.52
CA SER A 331 19.17 -15.78 -11.85
C SER A 331 20.67 -15.79 -12.19
N PRO A 332 21.18 -16.80 -12.92
CA PRO A 332 22.56 -16.80 -13.43
C PRO A 332 22.78 -15.70 -14.48
N ASP A 333 21.71 -15.28 -15.14
CA ASP A 333 21.69 -14.19 -16.11
C ASP A 333 20.45 -13.32 -15.82
N PRO A 334 20.56 -12.37 -14.87
CA PRO A 334 19.42 -11.56 -14.44
C PRO A 334 18.90 -10.65 -15.57
N ASP A 335 19.79 -10.11 -16.40
CA ASP A 335 19.42 -9.17 -17.44
C ASP A 335 18.69 -9.86 -18.59
N ARG A 336 19.15 -11.06 -19.00
CA ARG A 336 18.40 -11.89 -19.96
C ARG A 336 17.03 -12.29 -19.41
N LEU A 337 16.96 -12.73 -18.16
CA LEU A 337 15.67 -13.12 -17.56
C LEU A 337 14.69 -11.94 -17.51
N CYS A 338 15.16 -10.73 -17.20
CA CYS A 338 14.32 -9.53 -17.24
C CYS A 338 13.95 -9.11 -18.67
N ALA A 339 14.80 -9.36 -19.66
CA ALA A 339 14.47 -9.11 -21.07
C ALA A 339 13.38 -10.07 -21.58
N ASP A 340 13.49 -11.36 -21.21
CA ASP A 340 12.53 -12.39 -21.57
C ASP A 340 11.21 -12.22 -20.80
N PHE A 341 11.26 -11.78 -19.53
CA PHE A 341 10.12 -11.58 -18.63
C PHE A 341 10.19 -10.23 -17.89
N PRO A 342 9.80 -9.12 -18.53
CA PRO A 342 9.90 -7.78 -17.92
C PRO A 342 9.16 -7.61 -16.60
N GLU A 343 8.16 -8.44 -16.30
CA GLU A 343 7.45 -8.40 -15.03
C GLU A 343 8.23 -8.96 -13.84
N VAL A 344 9.33 -9.69 -14.07
CA VAL A 344 10.20 -10.18 -12.98
C VAL A 344 11.19 -9.12 -12.50
N GLY A 345 11.38 -8.03 -13.25
CA GLY A 345 12.31 -6.96 -12.91
C GLY A 345 12.87 -6.20 -14.11
N GLY A 346 13.83 -5.31 -13.85
CA GLY A 346 14.49 -4.52 -14.89
C GLY A 346 13.72 -3.26 -15.31
N PHE A 347 12.58 -2.98 -14.68
CA PHE A 347 11.83 -1.75 -14.87
C PHE A 347 12.10 -0.75 -13.74
N THR A 348 11.98 0.54 -14.06
CA THR A 348 12.26 1.65 -13.13
C THR A 348 10.97 2.28 -12.62
N VAL A 349 10.84 2.42 -11.30
CA VAL A 349 9.68 3.07 -10.67
C VAL A 349 10.11 4.21 -9.73
N PRO A 350 9.26 5.24 -9.54
CA PRO A 350 9.44 6.17 -8.43
C PRO A 350 9.32 5.42 -7.10
N MET A 351 10.23 5.68 -6.17
CA MET A 351 10.34 5.02 -4.88
C MET A 351 10.52 6.04 -3.77
N VAL A 352 9.94 5.73 -2.62
CA VAL A 352 10.07 6.56 -1.41
C VAL A 352 11.45 6.37 -0.79
N ASP A 353 12.09 7.48 -0.43
CA ASP A 353 13.39 7.53 0.23
C ASP A 353 13.41 6.73 1.55
N PRO A 354 14.49 5.99 1.88
CA PRO A 354 14.57 5.18 3.10
C PRO A 354 14.37 6.00 4.38
N ALA A 355 14.75 7.29 4.39
CA ALA A 355 14.56 8.17 5.53
C ALA A 355 13.06 8.42 5.83
N TYR A 356 12.25 8.56 4.78
CA TYR A 356 10.80 8.67 4.93
C TYR A 356 10.19 7.36 5.45
N ILE A 357 10.67 6.21 4.95
CA ILE A 357 10.21 4.90 5.43
C ILE A 357 10.59 4.72 6.90
N ALA A 358 11.80 5.12 7.29
CA ALA A 358 12.28 5.08 8.66
C ALA A 358 11.40 5.94 9.59
N VAL A 359 11.17 7.21 9.28
CA VAL A 359 10.35 8.09 10.14
C VAL A 359 8.92 7.57 10.28
N ASN A 360 8.33 7.01 9.22
CA ASN A 360 7.00 6.41 9.28
C ASN A 360 6.95 5.18 10.20
N LYS A 361 7.98 4.33 10.17
CA LYS A 361 8.09 3.16 11.07
C LYS A 361 8.33 3.59 12.53
N LEU A 362 9.26 4.52 12.76
CA LEU A 362 9.56 5.06 14.09
C LEU A 362 8.31 5.70 14.73
N ASP A 363 7.61 6.57 14.00
CA ASP A 363 6.39 7.21 14.46
C ASP A 363 5.27 6.21 14.75
N ALA A 364 5.06 5.26 13.84
CA ALA A 364 4.03 4.23 13.97
C ALA A 364 4.23 3.35 15.22
N MET A 365 5.48 3.04 15.59
CA MET A 365 5.78 2.31 16.82
C MET A 365 5.65 3.20 18.05
N HIS A 366 6.17 4.44 18.00
CA HIS A 366 6.06 5.38 19.11
C HIS A 366 4.61 5.66 19.49
N ARG A 367 3.75 5.97 18.51
CA ARG A 367 2.32 6.21 18.71
C ARG A 367 1.65 5.06 19.45
N ARG A 368 1.92 3.83 19.02
CA ARG A 368 1.32 2.62 19.63
C ARG A 368 1.80 2.41 21.06
N ALA A 369 3.09 2.63 21.31
CA ALA A 369 3.62 2.59 22.67
C ALA A 369 2.99 3.68 23.56
N ALA A 370 2.89 4.92 23.06
CA ALA A 370 2.30 6.05 23.78
C ALA A 370 0.80 5.86 24.09
N THR A 371 0.05 5.17 23.23
CA THR A 371 -1.37 4.87 23.45
C THR A 371 -1.62 3.54 24.15
N GLY A 372 -0.57 2.80 24.54
CA GLY A 372 -0.69 1.47 25.16
C GLY A 372 -1.22 0.37 24.22
N ASP A 373 -1.15 0.56 22.89
CA ASP A 373 -1.58 -0.43 21.89
C ASP A 373 -0.50 -1.51 21.70
N LEU A 374 -0.34 -2.38 22.69
CA LEU A 374 0.65 -3.46 22.65
C LEU A 374 0.35 -4.49 21.56
N LYS A 375 -0.92 -4.68 21.18
CA LYS A 375 -1.30 -5.61 20.10
C LYS A 375 -0.85 -5.06 18.75
N GLY A 376 -1.13 -3.78 18.48
CA GLY A 376 -0.65 -3.12 17.28
C GLY A 376 0.87 -3.06 17.24
N LEU A 377 1.53 -2.85 18.38
CA LEU A 377 2.99 -2.79 18.44
C LEU A 377 3.64 -4.13 18.09
N ARG A 378 3.10 -5.25 18.63
CA ARG A 378 3.54 -6.61 18.25
C ARG A 378 3.48 -6.82 16.74
N ALA A 379 2.43 -6.35 16.07
CA ALA A 379 2.29 -6.48 14.61
C ALA A 379 3.33 -5.68 13.81
N ARG A 380 4.14 -4.84 14.46
CA ARG A 380 5.20 -4.01 13.86
C ARG A 380 6.61 -4.54 14.14
N PHE A 381 6.77 -5.77 14.67
CA PHE A 381 8.11 -6.34 14.92
C PHE A 381 9.04 -6.30 13.69
N ARG A 382 8.47 -6.47 12.48
CA ARG A 382 9.18 -6.38 11.20
C ARG A 382 9.84 -5.01 10.96
N ASP A 383 9.28 -3.95 11.53
CA ASP A 383 9.86 -2.61 11.41
C ASP A 383 11.21 -2.50 12.12
N ILE A 384 11.40 -3.19 13.25
CA ILE A 384 12.70 -3.21 13.94
C ILE A 384 13.78 -3.83 13.05
N PHE A 385 13.43 -4.90 12.34
CA PHE A 385 14.32 -5.52 11.36
C PHE A 385 14.67 -4.52 10.23
N ASP A 386 13.66 -3.90 9.63
CA ASP A 386 13.89 -2.92 8.56
C ASP A 386 14.74 -1.72 9.01
N LEU A 387 14.46 -1.17 10.19
CA LEU A 387 15.21 -0.04 10.75
C LEU A 387 16.65 -0.43 11.10
N CYS A 388 16.88 -1.63 11.62
CA CYS A 388 18.23 -2.15 11.83
C CYS A 388 19.03 -2.18 10.52
N HIS A 389 18.41 -2.65 9.43
CA HIS A 389 19.06 -2.70 8.13
C HIS A 389 19.27 -1.31 7.50
N ILE A 390 18.33 -0.38 7.65
CA ILE A 390 18.54 1.03 7.25
C ILE A 390 19.73 1.62 8.01
N ALA A 391 19.80 1.42 9.33
CA ALA A 391 20.88 1.92 10.19
C ALA A 391 22.27 1.34 9.87
N ARG A 392 22.33 0.19 9.19
CA ARG A 392 23.57 -0.46 8.73
C ARG A 392 23.88 -0.20 7.25
N SER A 393 23.00 0.46 6.52
CA SER A 393 23.16 0.74 5.11
C SER A 393 23.86 2.08 4.87
N VAL A 394 24.21 2.36 3.62
CA VAL A 394 24.69 3.69 3.17
C VAL A 394 23.68 4.81 3.41
N HIS A 395 22.41 4.47 3.71
CA HIS A 395 21.34 5.43 3.99
C HIS A 395 21.24 5.82 5.48
N ALA A 396 22.09 5.29 6.36
CA ALA A 396 22.01 5.54 7.79
C ALA A 396 22.18 7.02 8.15
N GLU A 397 23.28 7.67 7.71
CA GLU A 397 23.53 9.09 8.03
C GLU A 397 22.49 10.02 7.39
N PRO A 398 22.17 9.93 6.08
CA PRO A 398 21.10 10.74 5.50
C PRO A 398 19.75 10.57 6.21
N THR A 399 19.46 9.36 6.70
CA THR A 399 18.25 9.09 7.48
C THR A 399 18.28 9.84 8.82
N ARG A 400 19.37 9.73 9.59
CA ARG A 400 19.53 10.42 10.88
C ARG A 400 19.34 11.92 10.75
N GLU A 401 19.96 12.53 9.74
CA GLU A 401 19.85 13.96 9.48
C GLU A 401 18.42 14.38 9.08
N ALA A 402 17.72 13.55 8.29
CA ALA A 402 16.42 13.89 7.75
C ALA A 402 15.26 13.68 8.73
N VAL A 403 15.33 12.70 9.64
CA VAL A 403 14.21 12.30 10.52
C VAL A 403 13.56 13.49 11.26
N PRO A 404 14.30 14.39 11.96
CA PRO A 404 13.69 15.51 12.68
C PRO A 404 12.99 16.52 11.77
N ALA A 405 13.50 16.73 10.55
CA ALA A 405 12.89 17.64 9.57
C ALA A 405 11.63 17.00 8.94
N LEU A 406 11.70 15.71 8.62
CA LEU A 406 10.58 14.95 8.06
C LEU A 406 9.41 14.86 9.04
N TRP A 407 9.66 14.49 10.30
CA TRP A 407 8.60 14.41 11.31
C TRP A 407 7.85 15.75 11.47
N ARG A 408 8.55 16.90 11.45
CA ARG A 408 7.91 18.22 11.55
C ARG A 408 6.99 18.52 10.39
N ARG A 409 7.40 18.16 9.17
CA ARG A 409 6.69 18.46 7.92
C ARG A 409 5.53 17.52 7.67
N MET A 410 5.64 16.28 8.14
CA MET A 410 4.71 15.23 7.76
C MET A 410 3.59 15.05 8.78
N ASN A 411 2.36 14.95 8.29
CA ASN A 411 1.27 14.38 9.04
C ASN A 411 1.31 12.85 8.92
N LEU A 412 2.25 12.25 9.67
CA LEU A 412 2.51 10.83 9.63
C LEU A 412 1.28 10.01 10.06
N GLY A 413 0.95 8.98 9.28
CA GLY A 413 0.06 7.90 9.66
C GLY A 413 -1.44 8.23 9.80
N TYR A 414 -2.18 7.21 10.23
CA TYR A 414 -3.62 7.27 10.48
C TYR A 414 -3.88 7.37 11.98
N GLY A 415 -4.46 8.48 12.44
CA GLY A 415 -4.84 8.68 13.83
C GLY A 415 -4.33 9.98 14.43
N PRO A 416 -4.52 10.18 15.75
CA PRO A 416 -4.02 11.36 16.44
C PRO A 416 -2.51 11.48 16.31
N ARG A 417 -2.04 12.69 16.04
CA ARG A 417 -0.62 13.02 16.08
C ARG A 417 -0.14 12.87 17.52
N VAL A 418 0.95 12.12 17.70
CA VAL A 418 1.68 12.03 18.97
C VAL A 418 2.98 12.80 18.78
N GLU A 419 3.36 13.57 19.79
CA GLU A 419 4.57 14.38 19.74
C GLU A 419 5.80 13.47 19.71
N ARG A 420 6.80 13.78 18.86
CA ARG A 420 8.09 13.09 18.90
C ARG A 420 8.73 13.32 20.26
N PRO A 421 9.31 12.29 20.91
CA PRO A 421 10.01 12.48 22.17
C PRO A 421 11.12 13.55 22.05
N ALA A 422 11.34 14.31 23.12
CA ALA A 422 12.33 15.38 23.12
C ALA A 422 13.75 14.87 22.80
N GLY A 423 14.14 13.69 23.28
CA GLY A 423 15.43 13.06 22.93
C GLY A 423 15.40 12.22 21.65
N GLY A 424 14.40 12.40 20.78
CA GLY A 424 14.18 11.61 19.58
C GLY A 424 13.50 10.27 19.79
N TYR A 425 13.09 9.63 18.70
CA TYR A 425 12.39 8.34 18.74
C TYR A 425 13.20 7.25 19.44
N GLY A 426 14.53 7.32 19.48
CA GLY A 426 15.38 6.40 20.25
C GLY A 426 15.12 6.41 21.76
N THR A 427 14.41 7.41 22.28
CA THR A 427 13.95 7.53 23.69
C THR A 427 12.48 7.15 23.89
N SER A 428 11.77 6.73 22.82
CA SER A 428 10.39 6.25 22.93
C SER A 428 10.32 4.96 23.76
N PRO A 429 9.26 4.74 24.57
CA PRO A 429 9.05 3.49 25.29
C PRO A 429 9.08 2.24 24.39
N ALA A 430 8.74 2.38 23.10
CA ALA A 430 8.85 1.28 22.13
C ALA A 430 10.26 0.70 22.00
N PHE A 431 11.29 1.51 22.30
CA PHE A 431 12.71 1.13 22.16
C PHE A 431 13.43 0.93 23.50
N ASP A 432 12.69 0.93 24.61
CA ASP A 432 13.22 0.56 25.92
C ASP A 432 12.71 -0.83 26.30
N ALA A 433 13.61 -1.81 26.26
CA ALA A 433 13.34 -3.20 26.64
C ALA A 433 12.87 -3.37 28.10
N GLY A 434 13.13 -2.38 28.96
CA GLY A 434 12.63 -2.33 30.34
C GLY A 434 11.13 -1.98 30.44
N THR A 435 10.50 -1.49 29.37
CA THR A 435 9.08 -1.13 29.38
C THR A 435 8.17 -2.29 28.90
N PRO A 436 6.87 -2.27 29.24
CA PRO A 436 5.92 -3.22 28.67
C PRO A 436 5.86 -3.20 27.14
N ALA A 437 6.08 -2.03 26.51
CA ALA A 437 6.08 -1.87 25.06
C ALA A 437 7.31 -2.54 24.42
N GLY A 438 8.52 -2.27 24.93
CA GLY A 438 9.74 -2.88 24.45
C GLY A 438 9.75 -4.41 24.62
N ARG A 439 9.26 -4.94 25.75
CA ARG A 439 9.10 -6.40 25.94
C ARG A 439 8.14 -7.01 24.92
N ALA A 440 6.95 -6.41 24.75
CA ALA A 440 5.98 -6.90 23.78
C ALA A 440 6.56 -6.94 22.35
N LEU A 441 7.36 -5.94 21.98
CA LEU A 441 8.03 -5.89 20.69
C LEU A 441 9.14 -6.95 20.57
N GLY A 442 9.93 -7.15 21.63
CA GLY A 442 10.97 -8.19 21.69
C GLY A 442 10.42 -9.60 21.56
N ASP A 443 9.38 -9.93 22.32
CA ASP A 443 8.70 -11.24 22.24
C ASP A 443 8.22 -11.53 20.82
N ALA A 444 7.59 -10.53 20.17
CA ALA A 444 7.10 -10.67 18.80
C ALA A 444 8.24 -10.77 17.77
N TYR A 445 9.33 -10.05 17.98
CA TYR A 445 10.51 -10.12 17.12
C TYR A 445 11.13 -11.51 17.15
N GLN A 446 11.39 -12.05 18.35
CA GLN A 446 11.95 -13.39 18.53
C GLN A 446 11.06 -14.48 17.93
N ALA A 447 9.74 -14.37 18.11
CA ALA A 447 8.79 -15.33 17.56
C ALA A 447 8.66 -15.27 16.03
N GLY A 448 8.80 -14.08 15.43
CA GLY A 448 8.42 -13.84 14.03
C GLY A 448 9.57 -13.70 13.04
N VAL A 449 10.73 -13.16 13.45
CA VAL A 449 11.77 -12.72 12.50
C VAL A 449 12.38 -13.85 11.69
N GLY A 450 12.56 -15.02 12.30
CA GLY A 450 13.17 -16.19 11.66
C GLY A 450 12.38 -16.75 10.48
N GLY A 451 11.06 -16.50 10.43
CA GLY A 451 10.22 -16.93 9.31
C GLY A 451 10.28 -16.01 8.08
N LEU A 452 10.93 -14.85 8.20
CA LEU A 452 10.90 -13.77 7.21
C LEU A 452 12.27 -13.39 6.67
N ALA A 453 13.31 -13.44 7.50
CA ALA A 453 14.67 -13.06 7.09
C ALA A 453 15.25 -14.07 6.10
N SER A 454 15.92 -13.59 5.05
CA SER A 454 16.87 -14.41 4.30
C SER A 454 18.20 -14.41 5.06
N GLY A 455 18.56 -15.57 5.62
CA GLY A 455 19.75 -15.71 6.46
C GLY A 455 19.50 -15.49 7.95
N GLN A 456 20.58 -15.23 8.70
CA GLN A 456 20.52 -15.07 10.15
C GLN A 456 20.03 -13.66 10.52
N ALA A 457 18.89 -13.58 11.20
CA ALA A 457 18.40 -12.32 11.77
C ALA A 457 19.30 -11.85 12.92
N PRO A 458 19.55 -10.53 13.06
CA PRO A 458 20.26 -10.00 14.23
C PRO A 458 19.46 -10.27 15.52
N PRO A 459 20.12 -10.50 16.66
CA PRO A 459 19.45 -10.55 17.96
C PRO A 459 18.62 -9.29 18.21
N PHE A 460 17.52 -9.42 18.96
CA PHE A 460 16.58 -8.31 19.17
C PHE A 460 17.27 -7.08 19.76
N GLU A 461 18.16 -7.26 20.74
CA GLU A 461 18.89 -6.20 21.42
C GLU A 461 19.76 -5.40 20.44
N GLU A 462 20.40 -6.10 19.51
CA GLU A 462 21.25 -5.49 18.48
C GLU A 462 20.39 -4.74 17.46
N ALA A 463 19.29 -5.34 17.00
CA ALA A 463 18.36 -4.72 16.08
C ALA A 463 17.70 -3.48 16.69
N LEU A 464 17.35 -3.54 17.97
CA LEU A 464 16.77 -2.44 18.74
C LEU A 464 17.78 -1.30 18.90
N ALA A 465 19.04 -1.60 19.24
CA ALA A 465 20.09 -0.60 19.36
C ALA A 465 20.35 0.11 18.02
N ALA A 466 20.42 -0.64 16.92
CA ALA A 466 20.57 -0.09 15.58
C ALA A 466 19.38 0.82 15.20
N ALA A 467 18.14 0.36 15.43
CA ALA A 467 16.94 1.14 15.16
C ALA A 467 16.88 2.43 15.99
N ARG A 468 17.29 2.40 17.27
CA ARG A 468 17.40 3.59 18.13
C ARG A 468 18.37 4.61 17.55
N SER A 469 19.50 4.16 17.02
CA SER A 469 20.55 5.04 16.48
C SER A 469 20.10 5.93 15.32
N LEU A 470 18.95 5.66 14.69
CA LEU A 470 18.42 6.46 13.60
C LEU A 470 17.83 7.81 14.06
N ASP A 471 17.54 7.97 15.35
CA ASP A 471 16.98 9.21 15.89
C ASP A 471 17.23 9.35 17.41
N LEU A 472 18.49 9.61 17.77
CA LEU A 472 18.93 10.02 19.11
C LEU A 472 19.51 11.44 19.00
N GLU A 473 19.11 12.33 19.90
CA GLU A 473 19.66 13.70 20.01
C GLU A 473 20.93 13.78 20.85
#